data_AF-A0A917BCT3-F1
#
_entry.id   AF-A0A917BCT3-F1
#
_cell.length_a   1.000
_cell.length_b   1.000
_cell.length_c   1.000
_cell.angle_alpha   90.00
_cell.angle_beta   90.00
_cell.angle_gamma   90.00
#
_symmetry.space_group_name_H-M   'P 1'
#
loop_
_entity.id
_entity.type
_entity.pdbx_description
1 polymer ?
#
loop_
_entity_poly.entity_id
_entity_poly.type
_entity_poly.pdbx_seq_one_letter_code
_entity_poly.pdbx_strand_id
1 'polypeptide(L)' 'MNPTKRLMFWLKVPYAADVALALIAVALLAGGRSVGWWVLVFAAVRAIVGTIALVWIAPRMLARRTSPPPTPR' A
#
# COMPACT_ATOMS: atom_id res chain seq x y z
N MET A 1 0.52 -19.00 -14.98
CA MET A 1 1.11 -18.02 -14.03
C MET A 1 0.09 -17.76 -12.92
N ASN A 2 0.41 -18.07 -11.67
CA ASN A 2 -0.58 -18.15 -10.58
C ASN A 2 -1.09 -16.73 -10.21
N PRO A 3 -2.36 -16.37 -10.46
CA PRO A 3 -2.86 -14.98 -10.33
C PRO A 3 -2.71 -14.42 -8.91
N THR A 4 -2.78 -15.29 -7.90
CA THR A 4 -2.57 -14.96 -6.49
C THR A 4 -1.15 -14.46 -6.20
N LYS A 5 -0.11 -15.04 -6.84
CA LYS A 5 1.29 -14.57 -6.68
C LYS A 5 1.47 -13.18 -7.26
N ARG A 6 0.82 -12.88 -8.39
CA ARG A 6 0.86 -11.56 -9.03
C ARG A 6 0.18 -10.49 -8.16
N LEU A 7 -0.92 -10.86 -7.51
CA LEU A 7 -1.63 -9.99 -6.57
C LEU A 7 -0.79 -9.68 -5.33
N MET A 8 -0.15 -10.69 -4.71
CA MET A 8 0.74 -10.46 -3.56
C MET A 8 1.99 -9.66 -3.92
N PHE A 9 2.52 -9.83 -5.14
CA PHE A 9 3.64 -9.03 -5.63
C PHE A 9 3.27 -7.55 -5.71
N TRP A 10 2.12 -7.23 -6.34
CA TRP A 10 1.61 -5.87 -6.43
C TRP A 10 1.29 -5.24 -5.08
N LEU A 11 1.02 -6.05 -4.05
CA LEU A 11 0.80 -5.55 -2.70
C LEU A 11 2.12 -5.31 -1.94
N LYS A 12 3.13 -6.16 -2.15
CA LYS A 12 4.45 -6.00 -1.51
C LYS A 12 5.24 -4.81 -2.03
N VAL A 13 5.14 -4.51 -3.32
CA VAL A 13 5.87 -3.40 -3.97
C VAL A 13 5.61 -2.04 -3.32
N PRO A 14 4.35 -1.57 -3.14
CA PRO A 14 4.09 -0.29 -2.49
C PRO A 14 4.57 -0.29 -1.04
N TYR A 15 4.35 -1.38 -0.30
CA TYR A 15 4.82 -1.50 1.08
C TYR A 15 6.35 -1.40 1.19
N ALA A 16 7.09 -2.05 0.31
CA ALA A 16 8.55 -1.94 0.26
C ALA A 16 9.01 -0.52 -0.10
N ALA A 17 8.30 0.16 -1.00
CA ALA A 17 8.59 1.55 -1.36
C ALA A 17 8.35 2.49 -0.16
N ASP A 18 7.29 2.29 0.61
CA ASP A 18 7.00 3.07 1.82
C ASP A 18 8.07 2.89 2.90
N VAL A 19 8.54 1.64 3.11
CA VAL A 19 9.64 1.35 4.05
C VAL A 19 10.93 2.03 3.60
N ALA A 20 11.29 1.92 2.32
CA ALA A 20 12.48 2.57 1.78
C ALA A 20 12.38 4.10 1.94
N LEU A 21 11.21 4.67 1.69
CA LEU A 21 10.97 6.11 1.81
C LEU A 21 11.10 6.59 3.27
N ALA A 22 10.59 5.81 4.23
CA ALA A 22 10.74 6.09 5.65
C ALA A 22 12.23 6.05 6.06
N LEU A 23 13.00 5.06 5.60
CA LEU A 23 14.44 4.99 5.87
C LEU A 23 15.20 6.18 5.27
N ILE A 24 14.86 6.60 4.05
CA ILE A 24 15.44 7.79 3.41
C ILE A 24 15.10 9.06 4.21
N ALA A 25 13.88 9.21 4.70
CA ALA A 25 13.47 10.34 5.52
C ALA A 25 14.30 10.42 6.82
N VAL A 26 14.47 9.29 7.50
CA VAL A 26 15.27 9.19 8.74
C VAL A 26 16.74 9.52 8.46
N ALA A 27 17.31 9.01 7.37
CA ALA A 27 18.68 9.31 6.99
C ALA A 27 18.90 10.80 6.68
N LEU A 28 17.94 11.45 6.01
CA LEU A 28 17.98 12.89 5.73
C LEU A 28 17.88 13.74 7.00
N LEU A 29 17.06 13.34 7.96
CA LEU A 29 16.94 13.99 9.27
C LEU A 29 18.23 13.84 10.09
N ALA A 30 18.83 12.66 10.11
CA ALA A 30 20.10 12.41 10.78
C ALA A 30 21.26 13.24 10.19
N GLY A 31 21.18 13.58 8.90
CA GLY A 31 22.11 14.48 8.21
C GLY A 31 21.84 15.99 8.43
N GLY A 32 20.92 16.37 9.33
CA GLY A 32 20.62 17.76 9.65
C GLY A 32 19.85 18.51 8.56
N ARG A 33 19.28 17.80 7.58
CA ARG A 33 18.62 18.41 6.41
C ARG A 33 17.11 18.50 6.67
N SER A 34 16.60 19.72 6.81
CA SER A 34 15.19 19.98 7.13
C SER A 34 14.19 19.42 6.12
N VAL A 35 14.63 19.12 4.90
CA VAL A 35 13.87 18.37 3.88
C VAL A 35 13.38 17.01 4.39
N GLY A 36 14.11 16.36 5.31
CA GLY A 36 13.70 15.07 5.87
C GLY A 36 12.34 15.12 6.57
N TRP A 37 11.93 16.26 7.15
CA TRP A 37 10.59 16.44 7.71
C TRP A 37 9.48 16.34 6.65
N TRP A 38 9.68 16.95 5.47
CA TRP A 38 8.72 16.86 4.37
C TRP A 38 8.62 15.45 3.81
N VAL A 39 9.74 14.73 3.74
CA VAL A 39 9.76 13.31 3.33
C VAL A 39 9.02 12.45 4.36
N LEU A 40 9.16 12.73 5.65
CA LEU A 40 8.48 12.00 6.73
C LEU A 40 6.97 12.25 6.72
N VAL A 41 6.54 13.50 6.50
CA VAL A 41 5.12 13.86 6.33
C VAL A 41 4.55 13.18 5.09
N PHE A 42 5.27 13.18 3.98
CA PHE A 42 4.84 12.49 2.76
C PHE A 42 4.71 10.97 2.99
N ALA A 43 5.68 10.34 3.64
CA ALA A 43 5.62 8.93 4.01
C ALA A 43 4.44 8.62 4.94
N ALA A 44 4.15 9.49 5.91
CA ALA A 44 3.00 9.34 6.80
C ALA A 44 1.67 9.44 6.05
N VAL A 45 1.49 10.46 5.20
CA VAL A 45 0.29 10.62 4.37
C VAL A 45 0.12 9.42 3.43
N ARG A 46 1.21 8.95 2.84
CA ARG A 46 1.22 7.79 1.94
C ARG A 46 0.80 6.51 2.65
N ALA A 47 1.31 6.27 3.86
CA ALA A 47 0.90 5.16 4.71
C ALA A 47 -0.60 5.22 5.03
N ILE A 48 -1.11 6.41 5.41
CA ILE A 48 -2.54 6.62 5.68
C ILE A 48 -3.39 6.30 4.44
N VAL A 49 -3.01 6.81 3.27
CA VAL A 49 -3.72 6.54 2.01
C VAL A 49 -3.68 5.04 1.67
N GLY A 50 -2.53 4.38 1.88
CA GLY A 50 -2.38 2.94 1.71
C GLY A 50 -3.31 2.14 2.64
N THR A 51 -3.40 2.52 3.92
CA THR A 51 -4.29 1.89 4.90
C THR A 51 -5.77 2.13 4.54
N ILE A 52 -6.15 3.36 4.19
CA ILE A 52 -7.54 3.69 3.77
C ILE A 52 -7.91 2.87 2.54
N ALA A 53 -7.02 2.80 1.54
CA ALA A 53 -7.22 2.00 0.35
C ALA A 53 -7.42 0.52 0.73
N LEU A 54 -6.58 -0.05 1.60
CA LEU A 54 -6.70 -1.43 2.05
C LEU A 54 -8.03 -1.70 2.76
N VAL A 55 -8.42 -0.82 3.70
CA VAL A 55 -9.64 -0.94 4.50
C VAL A 55 -10.90 -0.79 3.65
N TRP A 56 -10.86 0.00 2.57
CA TRP A 56 -11.99 0.14 1.63
C TRP A 56 -12.04 -0.94 0.55
N ILE A 57 -10.89 -1.37 0.03
CA ILE A 57 -10.80 -2.36 -1.05
C ILE A 57 -10.99 -3.79 -0.52
N ALA A 58 -10.46 -4.12 0.66
CA ALA A 58 -10.61 -5.44 1.24
C ALA A 58 -12.08 -5.91 1.37
N PRO A 59 -13.03 -5.13 1.95
CA PRO A 59 -14.43 -5.53 2.03
C PRO A 59 -15.10 -5.57 0.66
N ARG A 60 -14.76 -4.65 -0.26
CA ARG A 60 -15.30 -4.67 -1.63
C ARG A 60 -14.85 -5.88 -2.45
N MET A 61 -13.61 -6.34 -2.28
CA MET A 61 -13.12 -7.54 -2.96
C MET A 61 -13.72 -8.81 -2.37
N LEU A 62 -13.95 -8.85 -1.05
CA LEU A 62 -14.60 -9.96 -0.39
C LEU A 62 -16.08 -10.07 -0.82
N ALA A 63 -16.79 -8.95 -0.90
CA ALA A 63 -18.18 -8.89 -1.35
C ALA A 63 -18.36 -9.37 -2.81
N ARG A 64 -17.39 -9.10 -3.70
CA ARG A 64 -17.42 -9.57 -5.09
C ARG A 64 -17.18 -11.06 -5.26
N ARG A 65 -16.53 -11.73 -4.30
CA ARG A 65 -16.30 -13.19 -4.35
C ARG A 65 -17.54 -14.01 -3.95
N THR A 66 -18.52 -13.39 -3.28
CA THR A 66 -19.72 -14.08 -2.79
C THR A 66 -20.88 -14.08 -3.78
N SER A 67 -20.77 -13.38 -4.93
CA SER A 67 -21.81 -13.43 -5.96
C SER A 67 -21.69 -14.76 -6.71
N PRO A 68 -22.68 -15.67 -6.59
CA PRO A 68 -22.68 -16.90 -7.38
C PRO A 68 -22.76 -16.54 -8.87
N PRO A 69 -22.10 -17.29 -9.76
CA PRO A 69 -22.29 -17.10 -11.19
C PRO A 69 -23.79 -17.26 -11.52
N PRO A 70 -24.37 -16.41 -12.38
CA PRO A 70 -25.74 -16.60 -12.82
C PRO A 70 -25.86 -17.99 -13.46
N THR A 71 -26.72 -18.82 -12.88
CA THR A 71 -27.05 -20.15 -13.40
C THR A 71 -27.54 -20.00 -14.83
N PRO A 72 -26.88 -20.61 -15.84
CA PRO A 72 -27.41 -20.63 -17.19
C PRO A 72 -28.69 -21.48 -17.18
N ARG A 73 -29.80 -20.90 -17.64
CA ARG A 73 -31.05 -21.62 -17.95
C ARG A 73 -30.98 -22.13 -19.39
#